data_AF-U6RPH5-F1
#
_entry.id   AF-U6RPH5-F1
#
_cell.length_a   1.000
_cell.length_b   1.000
_cell.length_c   1.000
_cell.angle_alpha   90.00
_cell.angle_beta   90.00
_cell.angle_gamma   90.00
#
_symmetry.space_group_name_H-M   'P 1'
#
loop_
_entity.id
_entity.type
_entity.pdbx_description
1 polymer ?
#
loop_
_entity_poly.entity_id
_entity_poly.type
_entity_poly.pdbx_seq_one_letter_code
_entity_poly.pdbx_strand_id
1 'polypeptide(L)'
;MMKMDTNIKYYIITSFVVLTLLVSLTSCSTDDPFPSPPDTTQPAPTVDPDESDNNNDPNKPGNNEEDNSMNNNLKINIGSTSFNITLEDNPTVTAFKSLLPMTVNMSEMNNNEKYYYLPENLPTASSNPGRIQTGDLMLYGSSCVVLFYKTFSTSYSYTCLGRVDNPVGLASALGSGNVTATFELP
;
A
#
# COMPACT_ATOMS: atom_id res chain seq x y z
N MET A 1 -4.18 50.31 -10.34
CA MET A 1 -4.90 49.83 -11.55
C MET A 1 -3.99 48.78 -12.16
N MET A 2 -4.19 47.47 -12.02
CA MET A 2 -5.34 46.64 -12.39
C MET A 2 -5.57 45.53 -11.36
N LYS A 3 -6.85 45.22 -11.11
CA LYS A 3 -7.31 44.01 -10.44
C LYS A 3 -7.18 42.84 -11.40
N MET A 4 -6.72 41.69 -10.92
CA MET A 4 -6.73 40.44 -11.67
C MET A 4 -7.94 39.64 -11.20
N ASP A 5 -8.88 39.44 -12.11
CA ASP A 5 -10.23 39.00 -11.80
C ASP A 5 -10.30 37.49 -11.52
N THR A 6 -10.95 37.16 -10.41
CA THR A 6 -11.18 35.79 -9.92
C THR A 6 -12.32 35.16 -10.71
N ASN A 7 -12.05 34.49 -11.84
CA ASN A 7 -13.06 33.72 -12.57
C ASN A 7 -12.48 32.51 -13.35
N ILE A 8 -11.92 31.52 -12.63
CA ILE A 8 -11.59 30.20 -13.20
C ILE A 8 -12.27 29.04 -12.45
N LYS A 9 -13.11 29.33 -11.44
CA LYS A 9 -13.69 28.30 -10.56
C LYS A 9 -15.00 27.66 -11.06
N TYR A 10 -15.47 27.95 -12.28
CA TYR A 10 -16.78 27.50 -12.76
C TYR A 10 -16.77 26.55 -13.98
N TYR A 11 -15.62 26.06 -14.43
CA TYR A 11 -15.57 25.17 -15.61
C TYR A 11 -15.68 23.66 -15.34
N ILE A 12 -15.85 23.23 -14.08
CA ILE A 12 -15.97 21.79 -13.76
C ILE A 12 -17.40 21.37 -13.38
N ILE A 13 -18.34 22.31 -13.22
CA ILE A 13 -19.70 22.02 -12.72
C ILE A 13 -20.79 22.32 -13.75
N THR A 14 -20.66 21.83 -14.98
CA THR A 14 -21.80 21.68 -15.90
C THR A 14 -21.49 20.63 -16.97
N SER A 15 -21.93 19.39 -16.75
CA SER A 15 -22.55 18.55 -17.80
C SER A 15 -23.01 17.23 -17.17
N PHE A 16 -24.29 17.19 -16.81
CA PHE A 16 -25.04 15.95 -16.64
C PHE A 16 -26.29 16.05 -17.52
N VAL A 17 -26.63 14.89 -18.11
CA VAL A 17 -27.87 14.51 -18.83
C VAL A 17 -28.07 15.16 -20.22
N VAL A 18 -28.43 14.49 -21.31
CA VAL A 18 -29.18 13.25 -21.59
C VAL A 18 -28.83 12.79 -23.03
N LEU A 19 -28.68 11.49 -23.33
CA LEU A 19 -29.40 10.88 -24.48
C LEU A 19 -29.39 9.35 -24.39
N THR A 20 -30.60 8.81 -24.42
CA THR A 20 -31.01 7.42 -24.28
C THR A 20 -30.85 6.57 -25.54
N LEU A 21 -30.59 5.27 -25.30
CA LEU A 21 -31.05 4.07 -26.01
C LEU A 21 -30.67 3.87 -27.49
N LEU A 22 -30.02 2.74 -27.78
CA LEU A 22 -30.55 1.69 -28.66
C LEU A 22 -29.79 0.36 -28.43
N VAL A 23 -30.57 -0.72 -28.47
CA VAL A 23 -30.21 -2.13 -28.22
C VAL A 23 -29.78 -2.78 -29.53
N SER A 24 -28.86 -3.76 -29.51
CA SER A 24 -29.06 -5.15 -30.00
C SER A 24 -27.74 -5.92 -30.22
N LEU A 25 -27.68 -7.12 -29.63
CA LEU A 25 -27.24 -8.44 -30.15
C LEU A 25 -26.00 -8.45 -31.08
N THR A 26 -24.92 -9.22 -30.83
CA THR A 26 -24.85 -10.68 -30.73
C THR A 26 -23.50 -11.08 -30.08
N SER A 27 -23.49 -11.98 -29.11
CA SER A 27 -22.26 -12.70 -28.71
C SER A 27 -22.50 -14.17 -28.93
N CYS A 28 -21.88 -14.73 -29.95
CA CYS A 28 -21.83 -16.16 -30.20
C CYS A 28 -20.39 -16.64 -30.02
N SER A 29 -20.25 -17.55 -29.05
CA SER A 29 -19.44 -18.78 -29.09
C SER A 29 -17.90 -18.63 -29.08
N THR A 30 -17.13 -19.50 -28.42
CA THR A 30 -17.29 -20.94 -28.13
C THR A 30 -16.68 -21.31 -26.77
N ASP A 31 -17.32 -22.24 -26.06
CA ASP A 31 -16.72 -23.03 -24.99
C ASP A 31 -15.69 -23.99 -25.60
N ASP A 32 -14.42 -23.85 -25.24
CA ASP A 32 -13.41 -24.88 -25.52
C ASP A 32 -13.42 -25.93 -24.39
N PRO A 33 -13.56 -27.23 -24.72
CA PRO A 33 -13.41 -28.29 -23.74
C PRO A 33 -11.95 -28.40 -23.30
N PHE A 34 -11.72 -28.30 -21.99
CA PHE A 34 -10.47 -28.69 -21.35
C PHE A 34 -10.14 -30.17 -21.67
N PRO A 35 -8.96 -30.49 -22.23
CA PRO A 35 -8.48 -31.85 -22.22
C PRO A 35 -7.96 -32.19 -20.81
N SER A 36 -8.54 -33.23 -20.21
CA SER A 36 -8.03 -33.83 -18.98
C SER A 36 -6.63 -34.44 -19.22
N PRO A 37 -5.67 -34.27 -18.31
CA PRO A 37 -4.44 -35.06 -18.34
C PRO A 37 -4.73 -36.52 -17.95
N PRO A 38 -4.05 -37.50 -18.56
CA PRO A 38 -4.21 -38.90 -18.18
C PRO A 38 -3.54 -39.17 -16.83
N ASP A 39 -4.29 -39.87 -16.00
CA ASP A 39 -3.87 -40.53 -14.77
C ASP A 39 -3.00 -41.75 -15.14
N THR A 40 -1.82 -41.90 -14.53
CA THR A 40 -1.11 -43.19 -14.50
C THR A 40 -0.13 -43.25 -13.33
N THR A 41 -0.66 -43.77 -12.22
CA THR A 41 -0.05 -44.80 -11.37
C THR A 41 1.49 -44.94 -11.34
N GLN A 42 2.00 -44.62 -10.15
CA GLN A 42 3.17 -45.17 -9.45
C GLN A 42 3.44 -46.67 -9.69
N PRO A 43 4.73 -47.09 -9.63
CA PRO A 43 5.15 -47.98 -8.54
C PRO A 43 6.37 -47.44 -7.76
N ALA A 44 6.27 -47.46 -6.42
CA ALA A 44 7.41 -47.59 -5.49
C ALA A 44 7.84 -49.09 -5.47
N PRO A 45 8.81 -49.61 -4.65
CA PRO A 45 9.54 -49.01 -3.52
C PRO A 45 11.02 -49.45 -3.33
N THR A 46 11.72 -48.83 -2.36
CA THR A 46 12.73 -49.40 -1.40
C THR A 46 13.21 -48.20 -0.54
N VAL A 47 13.01 -47.98 0.78
CA VAL A 47 13.14 -48.81 2.01
C VAL A 47 14.56 -49.39 2.07
N ASP A 48 15.50 -49.07 2.97
CA ASP A 48 15.61 -48.52 4.34
C ASP A 48 17.13 -48.16 4.58
N PRO A 49 17.70 -47.99 5.79
CA PRO A 49 17.48 -46.95 6.80
C PRO A 49 18.82 -46.31 7.29
N ASP A 50 18.70 -45.27 8.13
CA ASP A 50 19.61 -44.92 9.24
C ASP A 50 21.09 -44.56 8.94
N GLU A 51 21.43 -43.27 9.04
CA GLU A 51 22.58 -42.89 9.88
C GLU A 51 22.43 -41.44 10.38
N SER A 52 22.16 -41.35 11.68
CA SER A 52 22.33 -40.16 12.50
C SER A 52 23.82 -39.80 12.59
N ASP A 53 24.22 -38.66 12.04
CA ASP A 53 25.49 -38.02 12.42
C ASP A 53 25.23 -36.77 13.26
N ASN A 54 25.14 -37.00 14.57
CA ASN A 54 25.13 -35.98 15.61
C ASN A 54 26.56 -35.43 15.79
N ASN A 55 26.97 -34.52 14.91
CA ASN A 55 28.17 -33.72 15.13
C ASN A 55 27.84 -32.47 15.95
N ASN A 56 27.73 -32.67 17.26
CA ASN A 56 27.85 -31.59 18.25
C ASN A 56 29.31 -31.13 18.29
N ASP A 57 29.69 -30.21 17.39
CA ASP A 57 30.91 -29.42 17.51
C ASP A 57 30.68 -28.31 18.57
N PRO A 58 31.39 -28.32 19.72
CA PRO A 58 31.25 -27.29 20.74
C PRO A 58 31.86 -25.93 20.35
N ASN A 59 32.43 -25.79 19.14
CA ASN A 59 33.19 -24.61 18.73
C ASN A 59 32.64 -23.91 17.48
N LYS A 60 31.36 -24.06 17.14
CA LYS A 60 30.72 -23.09 16.24
C LYS A 60 30.59 -21.76 17.00
N PRO A 61 31.22 -20.66 16.53
CA PRO A 61 30.93 -19.35 17.08
C PRO A 61 29.43 -19.16 16.97
N GLY A 62 28.78 -18.87 18.10
CA GLY A 62 27.38 -18.49 18.10
C GLY A 62 27.25 -17.37 17.09
N ASN A 63 26.54 -17.67 15.98
CA ASN A 63 25.99 -16.61 15.19
C ASN A 63 25.02 -15.95 16.16
N ASN A 64 25.44 -14.86 16.77
CA ASN A 64 24.53 -13.82 17.17
C ASN A 64 23.92 -13.36 15.84
N GLU A 65 22.98 -14.14 15.33
CA GLU A 65 21.84 -13.61 14.62
C GLU A 65 21.22 -12.68 15.65
N GLU A 66 21.75 -11.46 15.71
CA GLU A 66 20.93 -10.33 16.06
C GLU A 66 19.67 -10.56 15.25
N ASP A 67 18.61 -10.93 15.96
CA ASP A 67 17.27 -11.01 15.43
C ASP A 67 17.01 -9.65 14.80
N ASN A 68 17.40 -9.53 13.53
CA ASN A 68 17.08 -8.42 12.66
C ASN A 68 15.63 -8.63 12.24
N SER A 69 14.77 -8.83 13.25
CA SER A 69 13.38 -8.50 13.23
C SER A 69 13.35 -7.04 12.83
N MET A 70 13.30 -6.83 11.52
CA MET A 70 13.17 -5.51 10.93
C MET A 70 11.94 -4.91 11.58
N ASN A 71 12.16 -4.00 12.52
CA ASN A 71 11.08 -3.40 13.28
C ASN A 71 10.05 -2.87 12.26
N ASN A 72 8.89 -3.51 12.22
CA ASN A 72 7.82 -3.16 11.29
C ASN A 72 6.98 -2.00 11.80
N ASN A 73 7.45 -1.33 12.85
CA ASN A 73 6.81 -0.15 13.37
C ASN A 73 7.46 1.09 12.75
N LEU A 74 6.59 2.06 12.47
CA LEU A 74 6.93 3.38 12.01
C LEU A 74 6.18 4.38 12.87
N LYS A 75 6.75 5.56 13.06
CA LYS A 75 6.08 6.69 13.70
C LYS A 75 5.89 7.81 12.70
N ILE A 76 4.70 8.40 12.69
CA ILE A 76 4.41 9.65 11.98
C ILE A 76 4.15 10.76 12.98
N ASN A 77 4.89 11.86 12.87
CA ASN A 77 4.70 13.07 13.67
C ASN A 77 3.99 14.13 12.81
N ILE A 78 2.88 14.66 13.32
CA ILE A 78 2.05 15.71 12.70
C ILE A 78 1.87 16.82 13.75
N GLY A 79 2.57 17.93 13.58
CA GLY A 79 2.64 18.97 14.60
C GLY A 79 3.16 18.42 15.93
N SER A 80 2.37 18.54 17.00
CA SER A 80 2.69 18.00 18.33
C SER A 80 2.11 16.60 18.61
N THR A 81 1.48 15.97 17.60
CA THR A 81 0.82 14.66 17.75
C THR A 81 1.61 13.59 17.01
N SER A 82 1.71 12.41 17.60
CA SER A 82 2.39 11.26 16.99
C SER A 82 1.43 10.08 16.87
N PHE A 83 1.59 9.31 15.80
CA PHE A 83 0.84 8.08 15.57
C PHE A 83 1.82 6.95 15.22
N ASN A 84 1.56 5.77 15.76
CA ASN A 84 2.27 4.56 15.39
C ASN A 84 1.59 3.92 14.18
N ILE A 85 2.40 3.35 13.30
CA ILE A 85 2.01 2.67 12.09
C ILE A 85 2.65 1.28 12.11
N THR A 86 1.83 0.25 11.97
CA THR A 86 2.31 -1.09 11.64
C THR A 86 2.47 -1.18 10.11
N LEU A 87 3.68 -1.49 9.68
CA LEU A 87 4.04 -1.67 8.27
C LEU A 87 3.88 -3.12 7.83
N GLU A 88 3.57 -3.27 6.55
CA GLU A 88 3.56 -4.57 5.87
C GLU A 88 4.99 -5.11 5.68
N ASP A 89 5.13 -6.42 5.52
CA ASP A 89 6.39 -7.04 5.14
C ASP A 89 6.46 -7.22 3.61
N ASN A 90 6.99 -6.22 2.91
CA ASN A 90 7.16 -6.28 1.46
C ASN A 90 8.34 -5.42 0.95
N PRO A 91 8.82 -5.65 -0.29
CA PRO A 91 9.96 -4.91 -0.84
C PRO A 91 9.75 -3.40 -0.96
N THR A 92 8.50 -2.95 -1.13
CA THR A 92 8.16 -1.53 -1.18
C THR A 92 8.39 -0.87 0.17
N VAL A 93 8.00 -1.53 1.26
CA VAL A 93 8.24 -1.05 2.64
C VAL A 93 9.73 -1.02 2.95
N THR A 94 10.50 -2.04 2.55
CA THR A 94 11.97 -2.02 2.72
C THR A 94 12.60 -0.81 2.02
N ALA A 95 12.20 -0.52 0.78
CA ALA A 95 12.68 0.64 0.05
C ALA A 95 12.21 1.97 0.68
N PHE A 96 10.96 2.03 1.16
CA PHE A 96 10.41 3.19 1.86
C PHE A 96 11.16 3.48 3.17
N LYS A 97 11.48 2.45 3.97
CA LYS A 97 12.26 2.59 5.22
C LYS A 97 13.65 3.20 4.96
N SER A 98 14.28 2.90 3.84
CA SER A 98 15.58 3.49 3.45
C SER A 98 15.55 4.99 3.17
N LEU A 99 14.35 5.58 3.01
CA LEU A 99 14.18 7.03 2.87
C LEU A 99 14.05 7.76 4.22
N LEU A 100 13.97 7.02 5.33
CA LEU A 100 13.68 7.57 6.64
C LEU A 100 14.96 7.94 7.42
N PRO A 101 14.89 8.95 8.31
CA PRO A 101 13.73 9.80 8.57
C PRO A 101 13.50 10.81 7.44
N MET A 102 12.23 11.09 7.14
CA MET A 102 11.88 12.12 6.17
C MET A 102 10.81 13.06 6.70
N THR A 103 10.97 14.36 6.42
CA THR A 103 9.97 15.38 6.71
C THR A 103 9.45 15.97 5.41
N VAL A 104 8.15 15.88 5.19
CA VAL A 104 7.53 16.23 3.91
C VAL A 104 6.30 17.12 4.13
N ASN A 105 6.03 18.01 3.19
CA ASN A 105 4.79 18.77 3.15
C ASN A 105 3.77 18.01 2.30
N MET A 106 2.82 17.34 2.95
CA MET A 106 1.80 16.55 2.28
C MET A 106 0.63 17.44 1.84
N SER A 107 0.20 17.29 0.59
CA SER A 107 -0.92 18.05 0.02
C SER A 107 -2.26 17.44 0.37
N GLU A 108 -3.26 18.28 0.61
CA GLU A 108 -4.65 17.84 0.82
C GLU A 108 -5.33 17.50 -0.51
N MET A 109 -6.05 16.38 -0.55
CA MET A 109 -6.91 16.02 -1.67
C MET A 109 -8.25 15.47 -1.18
N ASN A 110 -9.33 15.90 -1.85
CA ASN A 110 -10.69 15.36 -1.69
C ASN A 110 -11.30 15.36 -0.27
N ASN A 111 -10.69 16.03 0.71
CA ASN A 111 -11.11 16.00 2.11
C ASN A 111 -11.11 14.58 2.71
N ASN A 112 -10.25 13.68 2.23
CA ASN A 112 -10.11 12.30 2.74
C ASN A 112 -8.67 11.80 2.81
N GLU A 113 -7.71 12.47 2.17
CA GLU A 113 -6.35 11.98 2.03
C GLU A 113 -5.31 13.11 2.05
N LYS A 114 -4.12 12.79 2.56
CA LYS A 114 -2.90 13.58 2.32
C LYS A 114 -1.97 12.79 1.42
N TYR A 115 -1.27 13.47 0.52
CA TYR A 115 -0.31 12.80 -0.36
C TYR A 115 1.00 13.56 -0.54
N TYR A 116 2.05 12.82 -0.89
CA TYR A 116 3.37 13.34 -1.23
C TYR A 116 4.02 12.48 -2.32
N TYR A 117 4.62 13.12 -3.33
CA TYR A 117 5.41 12.43 -4.35
C TYR A 117 6.87 12.33 -3.90
N LEU A 118 7.36 11.10 -3.77
CA LEU A 118 8.76 10.79 -3.52
C LEU A 118 9.64 11.23 -4.71
N PRO A 119 10.91 11.60 -4.46
CA PRO A 119 11.84 11.95 -5.54
C PRO A 119 12.23 10.75 -6.40
N GLU A 120 12.07 9.53 -5.88
CA GLU A 120 12.43 8.27 -6.53
C GLU A 120 11.24 7.31 -6.55
N ASN A 121 11.26 6.38 -7.51
CA ASN A 121 10.27 5.31 -7.61
C ASN A 121 10.64 4.15 -6.68
N LEU A 122 9.64 3.60 -6.01
CA LEU A 122 9.75 2.38 -5.23
C LEU A 122 9.28 1.16 -6.06
N PRO A 123 9.72 -0.05 -5.70
CA PRO A 123 9.10 -1.29 -6.17
C PRO A 123 7.60 -1.28 -5.85
N THR A 124 6.78 -2.00 -6.62
CA THR A 124 5.32 -2.02 -6.41
C THR A 124 4.76 -3.43 -6.48
N ALA A 125 3.74 -3.68 -5.68
CA ALA A 125 2.91 -4.88 -5.71
C ALA A 125 1.44 -4.43 -5.59
N SER A 126 1.00 -3.65 -6.59
CA SER A 126 -0.26 -2.92 -6.52
C SER A 126 -1.46 -3.86 -6.66
N SER A 127 -2.44 -3.71 -5.77
CA SER A 127 -3.72 -4.42 -5.82
C SER A 127 -4.86 -3.47 -5.42
N ASN A 128 -6.09 -3.79 -5.83
CA ASN A 128 -7.25 -3.00 -5.46
C ASN A 128 -7.82 -3.53 -4.13
N PRO A 129 -7.83 -2.73 -3.04
CA PRO A 129 -8.34 -3.17 -1.74
C PRO A 129 -9.88 -3.18 -1.66
N GLY A 130 -10.57 -2.62 -2.67
CA GLY A 130 -12.02 -2.38 -2.72
C GLY A 130 -12.50 -1.28 -1.77
N ARG A 131 -11.82 -1.11 -0.65
CA ARG A 131 -12.15 -0.13 0.39
C ARG A 131 -10.91 0.34 1.13
N ILE A 132 -10.75 1.65 1.18
CA ILE A 132 -9.78 2.33 2.04
C ILE A 132 -10.34 2.44 3.45
N GLN A 133 -9.50 2.22 4.44
CA GLN A 133 -9.78 2.43 5.86
C GLN A 133 -9.06 3.67 6.37
N THR A 134 -9.66 4.33 7.36
CA THR A 134 -9.00 5.44 8.05
C THR A 134 -7.69 4.95 8.67
N GLY A 135 -6.59 5.64 8.38
CA GLY A 135 -5.25 5.29 8.83
C GLY A 135 -4.43 4.52 7.80
N ASP A 136 -5.01 4.11 6.66
CA ASP A 136 -4.26 3.44 5.59
C ASP A 136 -3.12 4.32 5.08
N LEU A 137 -1.90 3.76 5.08
CA LEU A 137 -0.72 4.32 4.44
C LEU A 137 -0.42 3.50 3.19
N MET A 138 -0.53 4.14 2.03
CA MET A 138 -0.55 3.48 0.72
C MET A 138 0.44 4.14 -0.23
N LEU A 139 0.92 3.39 -1.21
CA LEU A 139 1.65 3.91 -2.37
C LEU A 139 0.75 3.83 -3.61
N TYR A 140 0.41 4.98 -4.18
CA TYR A 140 -0.25 5.10 -5.47
C TYR A 140 0.79 5.21 -6.59
N GLY A 141 0.65 4.37 -7.62
CA GLY A 141 1.70 4.18 -8.62
C GLY A 141 2.99 3.69 -7.94
N SER A 142 4.13 4.29 -8.28
CA SER A 142 5.45 3.94 -7.76
C SER A 142 6.06 4.99 -6.84
N SER A 143 5.45 6.16 -6.65
CA SER A 143 6.09 7.26 -5.92
C SER A 143 5.15 8.14 -5.09
N CYS A 144 3.82 7.99 -5.20
CA CYS A 144 2.89 8.83 -4.47
C CYS A 144 2.50 8.16 -3.14
N VAL A 145 3.06 8.60 -2.03
CA VAL A 145 2.68 8.15 -0.69
C VAL A 145 1.39 8.85 -0.29
N VAL A 146 0.39 8.09 0.14
CA VAL A 146 -0.94 8.57 0.51
C VAL A 146 -1.29 8.10 1.91
N LEU A 147 -1.67 9.03 2.78
CA LEU A 147 -2.22 8.74 4.10
C LEU A 147 -3.70 9.11 4.11
N PHE A 148 -4.55 8.10 4.29
CA PHE A 148 -5.99 8.28 4.32
C PHE A 148 -6.51 8.53 5.73
N TYR A 149 -7.36 9.52 5.89
CA TYR A 149 -7.97 9.87 7.19
C TYR A 149 -9.50 9.77 7.17
N LYS A 150 -10.07 9.20 6.10
CA LYS A 150 -11.46 8.76 6.03
C LYS A 150 -11.55 7.40 5.35
N THR A 151 -12.63 6.70 5.67
CA THR A 151 -12.96 5.39 5.13
C THR A 151 -13.92 5.51 3.97
N PHE A 152 -13.64 4.88 2.82
CA PHE A 152 -14.47 4.94 1.61
C PHE A 152 -14.15 3.79 0.64
N SER A 153 -15.07 3.49 -0.29
CA SER A 153 -14.83 2.52 -1.37
C SER A 153 -13.98 3.12 -2.48
N THR A 154 -13.07 2.33 -3.04
CA THR A 154 -12.17 2.78 -4.11
C THR A 154 -12.14 1.78 -5.27
N SER A 155 -11.97 2.28 -6.49
CA SER A 155 -11.69 1.47 -7.68
C SER A 155 -10.20 1.48 -8.05
N TYR A 156 -9.37 2.21 -7.31
CA TYR A 156 -7.95 2.35 -7.58
C TYR A 156 -7.14 1.24 -6.92
N SER A 157 -5.99 0.93 -7.52
CA SER A 157 -5.02 -0.01 -6.98
C SER A 157 -3.88 0.73 -6.29
N TYR A 158 -3.42 0.15 -5.17
CA TYR A 158 -2.34 0.68 -4.35
C TYR A 158 -1.40 -0.46 -3.94
N THR A 159 -0.15 -0.12 -3.64
CA THR A 159 0.70 -1.01 -2.83
C THR A 159 0.53 -0.60 -1.36
N CYS A 160 0.14 -1.54 -0.49
CA CYS A 160 -0.01 -1.27 0.94
C CYS A 160 1.38 -1.07 1.59
N LEU A 161 1.56 0.04 2.30
CA LEU A 161 2.75 0.27 3.11
C LEU A 161 2.50 -0.13 4.57
N GLY A 162 1.30 0.17 5.08
CA GLY A 162 0.91 -0.12 6.44
C GLY A 162 -0.35 0.61 6.86
N ARG A 163 -0.60 0.66 8.16
CA ARG A 163 -1.77 1.35 8.73
C ARG A 163 -1.45 1.96 10.09
N VAL A 164 -2.01 3.13 10.36
CA VAL A 164 -2.02 3.74 11.69
C VAL A 164 -2.78 2.84 12.68
N ASP A 165 -2.12 2.43 13.77
CA ASP A 165 -2.67 1.46 14.71
C ASP A 165 -3.93 1.96 15.42
N ASN A 166 -3.90 3.24 15.83
CA ASN A 166 -5.02 3.92 16.45
C ASN A 166 -5.27 5.27 15.75
N PRO A 167 -6.20 5.33 14.78
CA PRO A 167 -6.44 6.54 14.00
C PRO A 167 -7.31 7.58 14.72
N VAL A 168 -7.66 7.38 16.00
CA VAL A 168 -8.41 8.38 16.78
C VAL A 168 -7.62 9.69 16.83
N GLY A 169 -8.26 10.79 16.39
CA GLY A 169 -7.63 12.11 16.32
C GLY A 169 -6.79 12.38 15.07
N LEU A 170 -6.57 11.38 14.19
CA LEU A 170 -5.76 11.54 12.98
C LEU A 170 -6.29 12.66 12.08
N ALA A 171 -7.58 12.65 11.75
CA ALA A 171 -8.20 13.67 10.91
C ALA A 171 -8.08 15.09 11.51
N SER A 172 -8.18 15.21 12.84
CA SER A 172 -8.02 16.49 13.54
C SER A 172 -6.58 17.00 13.50
N ALA A 173 -5.60 16.12 13.67
CA ALA A 173 -4.17 16.48 13.57
C ALA A 173 -3.79 16.91 12.15
N LEU A 174 -4.35 16.23 11.14
CA LEU A 174 -4.09 16.49 9.72
C LEU A 174 -4.75 17.77 9.20
N GLY A 175 -5.89 18.17 9.77
CA GLY A 175 -6.64 19.36 9.35
C GLY A 175 -7.13 19.30 7.88
N SER A 176 -7.65 20.42 7.38
CA SER A 176 -8.26 20.52 6.04
C SER A 176 -7.35 21.11 4.95
N GLY A 177 -6.06 21.31 5.24
CA GLY A 177 -5.09 21.90 4.31
C GLY A 177 -3.81 21.07 4.25
N ASN A 178 -2.80 21.56 3.55
CA ASN A 178 -1.51 20.89 3.51
C ASN A 178 -0.90 20.80 4.92
N VAL A 179 -0.10 19.75 5.16
CA VAL A 179 0.45 19.48 6.48
C VAL A 179 1.88 18.98 6.38
N THR A 180 2.74 19.48 7.26
CA THR A 180 4.09 18.92 7.44
C THR A 180 4.00 17.68 8.32
N ALA A 181 4.51 16.57 7.81
CA ALA A 181 4.60 15.31 8.53
C ALA A 181 6.04 14.78 8.51
N THR A 182 6.47 14.19 9.62
CA THR A 182 7.76 13.49 9.72
C THR A 182 7.52 12.01 9.91
N PHE A 183 8.10 11.19 9.04
CA PHE A 183 8.10 9.73 9.15
C PHE A 183 9.46 9.29 9.68
N GLU A 184 9.47 8.47 10.73
CA GLU A 184 10.69 8.00 11.39
C GLU A 184 10.51 6.58 11.96
N LEU A 185 11.59 5.81 12.00
CA LEU A 185 11.60 4.56 12.77
C LEU A 185 11.60 4.90 14.28
N PRO A 186 10.92 4.10 15.13
CA PRO A 186 10.81 4.37 16.56
C PRO A 186 12.14 4.46 17.33
#